data_AF-A0A7C9EVC1-F1
#
_entry.id   AF-A0A7C9EVC1-F1
#
_cell.length_a   1.000
_cell.length_b   1.000
_cell.length_c   1.000
_cell.angle_alpha   90.00
_cell.angle_beta   90.00
_cell.angle_gamma   90.00
#
_symmetry.space_group_name_H-M   'P 1'
#
loop_
_entity.id
_entity.type
_entity.pdbx_description
1 polymer ?
#
loop_
_entity_poly.entity_id
_entity_poly.type
_entity_poly.pdbx_seq_one_letter_code
_entity_poly.pdbx_strand_id
1 'polypeptide(L)'
;SSDLSEMPSFRVYHADEDAEFSMPHKWFRFGIIPAGSTDAVVICTTGARDPITSALHIVLGKRIGLDIAQVVCWKETKESKVEPSVRYTASFVGYGFYGDVITESEKCRWMGPTRYDFAGTKVFLRHRSYEAEIAYLDVKSGQADTEFKEDDLNGRRKSSCCGHRKKQKRVIC
;
A
#
# COMPACT_ATOMS: atom_id res chain seq x y z
N SER A 1 -5.71 25.37 40.12
CA SER A 1 -6.39 24.09 39.85
C SER A 1 -6.59 24.03 38.36
N SER A 2 -5.75 23.26 37.68
CA SER A 2 -5.54 23.24 36.24
C SER A 2 -6.70 22.56 35.51
N ASP A 3 -7.29 23.30 34.56
CA ASP A 3 -8.24 22.78 33.58
C ASP A 3 -7.58 21.67 32.75
N LEU A 4 -8.07 20.45 32.95
CA LEU A 4 -7.84 19.31 32.06
C LEU A 4 -8.58 19.61 30.75
N SER A 5 -7.82 20.06 29.76
CA SER A 5 -8.26 20.15 28.37
C SER A 5 -8.83 18.81 27.91
N GLU A 6 -10.13 18.80 27.63
CA GLU A 6 -10.79 17.75 26.85
C GLU A 6 -10.09 17.65 25.49
N MET A 7 -9.29 16.61 25.31
CA MET A 7 -8.78 16.21 24.00
C MET A 7 -9.97 15.91 23.08
N PRO A 8 -10.06 16.51 21.89
CA PRO A 8 -11.17 16.24 20.99
C PRO A 8 -11.12 14.76 20.58
N SER A 9 -12.19 14.03 20.91
CA SER A 9 -12.35 12.63 20.50
C SER A 9 -12.17 12.54 18.99
N PHE A 10 -11.28 11.66 18.53
CA PHE A 10 -11.12 11.29 17.13
C PHE A 10 -12.45 10.69 16.63
N ARG A 11 -13.34 11.54 16.13
CA ARG A 11 -14.59 11.11 15.48
C ARG A 11 -14.20 10.52 14.14
N VAL A 12 -14.10 9.20 14.10
CA VAL A 12 -14.18 8.44 12.86
C VAL A 12 -15.55 8.74 12.28
N TYR A 13 -15.61 9.58 11.26
CA TYR A 13 -16.77 9.62 10.38
C TYR A 13 -16.85 8.22 9.76
N HIS A 14 -17.88 7.47 10.15
CA HIS A 14 -18.36 6.37 9.32
C HIS A 14 -18.84 7.03 8.02
N ALA A 15 -17.95 7.11 7.05
CA ALA A 15 -18.36 7.24 5.66
C ALA A 15 -18.92 5.87 5.26
N ASP A 16 -20.16 5.59 5.67
CA ASP A 16 -21.02 4.60 5.02
C ASP A 16 -21.55 5.20 3.70
N GLU A 17 -20.65 5.81 2.92
CA GLU A 17 -20.85 5.91 1.49
C GLU A 17 -19.98 4.83 0.91
N ASP A 18 -20.61 3.68 0.70
CA ASP A 18 -20.10 2.62 -0.16
C ASP A 18 -19.82 3.27 -1.52
N ALA A 19 -18.62 3.81 -1.70
CA ALA A 19 -18.06 4.07 -3.00
C ALA A 19 -17.92 2.69 -3.63
N GLU A 20 -19.03 2.23 -4.23
CA GLU A 20 -19.18 0.96 -4.88
C GLU A 20 -18.27 1.00 -6.11
N PHE A 21 -16.99 0.78 -5.88
CA PHE A 21 -16.02 0.58 -6.92
C PHE A 21 -16.36 -0.78 -7.53
N SER A 22 -17.25 -0.75 -8.51
CA SER A 22 -17.52 -1.85 -9.41
C SER A 22 -16.21 -2.17 -10.15
N MET A 23 -15.37 -3.00 -9.52
CA MET A 23 -14.22 -3.62 -10.17
C MET A 23 -14.69 -4.18 -11.51
N PRO A 24 -14.11 -3.75 -12.64
CA PRO A 24 -14.58 -4.15 -13.95
C PRO A 24 -14.34 -5.66 -14.11
N HIS A 25 -15.42 -6.43 -14.00
CA HIS A 25 -15.50 -7.87 -14.23
C HIS A 25 -14.70 -8.76 -13.25
N LYS A 26 -15.20 -9.96 -12.97
CA LYS A 26 -14.63 -10.93 -12.01
C LYS A 26 -13.18 -11.38 -12.32
N TRP A 27 -12.58 -10.95 -13.44
CA TRP A 27 -11.22 -11.31 -13.83
C TRP A 27 -10.53 -10.20 -14.64
N PHE A 28 -10.27 -9.04 -14.03
CA PHE A 28 -9.32 -8.08 -14.62
C PHE A 28 -7.91 -8.69 -14.61
N ARG A 29 -7.31 -8.83 -15.81
CA ARG A 29 -5.98 -9.41 -15.99
C ARG A 29 -5.11 -8.43 -16.76
N PHE A 30 -3.88 -8.26 -16.31
CA PHE A 30 -2.88 -7.45 -16.98
C PHE A 30 -1.52 -8.15 -16.92
N GLY A 31 -0.72 -7.96 -17.97
CA GLY A 31 0.68 -8.40 -18.02
C GLY A 31 1.61 -7.22 -17.77
N ILE A 32 2.70 -7.43 -17.05
CA ILE A 32 3.72 -6.41 -16.80
C ILE A 32 5.02 -6.85 -17.46
N ILE A 33 5.62 -5.99 -18.28
CA ILE A 33 6.95 -6.19 -18.85
C ILE A 33 7.89 -5.13 -18.23
N PRO A 34 8.98 -5.53 -17.56
CA PRO A 34 9.92 -4.59 -16.97
C PRO A 34 10.64 -3.80 -18.07
N ALA A 35 10.60 -2.47 -17.97
CA ALA A 35 11.28 -1.57 -18.90
C ALA A 35 12.01 -0.41 -18.19
N GLY A 36 12.15 -0.49 -16.87
CA GLY A 36 12.75 0.57 -16.06
C GLY A 36 13.29 0.07 -14.73
N SER A 37 13.86 0.98 -13.95
CA SER A 37 14.51 0.66 -12.67
C SER A 37 13.54 0.36 -11.52
N THR A 38 12.26 0.67 -11.68
CA THR A 38 11.20 0.34 -10.70
C THR A 38 10.48 -0.94 -11.13
N ASP A 39 10.96 -2.09 -10.68
CA ASP A 39 10.49 -3.41 -11.11
C ASP A 39 10.04 -4.33 -9.96
N ALA A 40 9.75 -3.77 -8.79
CA ALA A 40 9.34 -4.50 -7.59
C ALA A 40 8.18 -5.49 -7.85
N VAL A 41 7.14 -5.06 -8.56
CA VAL A 41 6.00 -5.93 -8.88
C VAL A 41 6.39 -7.06 -9.85
N VAL A 42 7.29 -6.78 -10.80
CA VAL A 42 7.76 -7.78 -11.76
C VAL A 42 8.63 -8.81 -11.07
N ILE A 43 9.60 -8.40 -10.25
CA ILE A 43 10.47 -9.34 -9.55
C ILE A 43 9.69 -10.19 -8.55
N CYS A 44 8.68 -9.64 -7.87
CA CYS A 44 7.80 -10.41 -6.98
C CYS A 44 6.96 -11.46 -7.72
N THR A 45 6.55 -11.20 -8.96
CA THR A 45 5.66 -12.10 -9.72
C THR A 45 6.42 -13.09 -10.61
N THR A 46 7.49 -12.64 -11.25
CA THR A 46 8.26 -13.45 -12.20
C THR A 46 9.54 -14.05 -11.62
N GLY A 47 10.03 -13.51 -10.49
CA GLY A 47 11.28 -13.92 -9.85
C GLY A 47 12.55 -13.38 -10.52
N ALA A 48 12.43 -12.66 -11.65
CA ALA A 48 13.58 -12.19 -12.42
C ALA A 48 13.35 -10.78 -12.99
N ARG A 49 14.42 -10.03 -13.22
CA ARG A 49 14.41 -8.71 -13.89
C ARG A 49 14.65 -8.85 -15.39
N ASP A 50 13.96 -9.79 -16.03
CA ASP A 50 14.13 -10.07 -17.45
C ASP A 50 12.81 -9.85 -18.22
N PRO A 51 12.79 -8.95 -19.22
CA PRO A 51 11.61 -8.72 -20.04
C PRO A 51 11.21 -9.94 -20.87
N ILE A 52 12.16 -10.79 -21.29
CA ILE A 52 11.86 -11.98 -22.10
C ILE A 52 11.11 -13.01 -21.24
N THR A 53 11.60 -13.28 -20.03
CA THR A 53 10.92 -14.14 -19.05
C THR A 53 9.51 -13.63 -18.73
N SER A 54 9.34 -12.32 -18.57
CA SER A 54 8.02 -11.72 -18.32
C SER A 54 7.08 -11.91 -19.52
N ALA A 55 7.56 -11.67 -20.74
CA ALA A 55 6.78 -11.90 -21.97
C ALA A 55 6.38 -13.37 -22.14
N LEU A 56 7.30 -14.31 -21.86
CA LEU A 56 7.01 -15.73 -21.91
C LEU A 56 5.92 -16.15 -20.92
N HIS A 57 5.99 -15.67 -19.68
CA HIS A 57 4.92 -15.93 -18.69
C HIS A 57 3.55 -15.43 -19.16
N ILE A 58 3.50 -14.30 -19.87
CA ILE A 58 2.26 -13.75 -20.43
C ILE A 58 1.74 -14.65 -21.56
N VAL A 59 2.59 -15.01 -22.53
CA VAL A 59 2.20 -15.83 -23.69
C VAL A 59 1.77 -17.24 -23.26
N LEU A 60 2.46 -17.82 -22.27
CA LEU A 60 2.11 -19.12 -21.68
C LEU A 60 0.86 -19.07 -20.79
N GLY A 61 0.29 -17.89 -20.54
CA GLY A 61 -0.96 -17.73 -19.80
C GLY A 61 -0.82 -17.97 -18.29
N LYS A 62 0.38 -17.82 -17.71
CA LYS A 62 0.62 -17.97 -16.27
C LYS A 62 -0.19 -16.94 -15.48
N ARG A 63 -0.78 -17.35 -14.36
CA ARG A 63 -1.62 -16.49 -13.51
C ARG A 63 -1.12 -16.46 -12.09
N ILE A 64 -1.10 -15.26 -11.52
CA ILE A 64 -0.70 -15.00 -10.13
C ILE A 64 -1.68 -13.98 -9.58
N GLY A 65 -2.15 -14.20 -8.35
CA GLY A 65 -2.96 -13.21 -7.62
C GLY A 65 -2.09 -12.04 -7.15
N LEU A 66 -2.58 -10.82 -7.33
CA LEU A 66 -1.89 -9.61 -6.87
C LEU A 66 -2.82 -8.83 -5.93
N ASP A 67 -2.37 -8.66 -4.70
CA ASP A 67 -3.09 -7.87 -3.71
C ASP A 67 -2.89 -6.37 -4.00
N ILE A 68 -3.97 -5.60 -3.89
CA ILE A 68 -3.96 -4.15 -4.08
C ILE A 68 -4.38 -3.49 -2.78
N ALA A 69 -3.55 -2.59 -2.27
CA ALA A 69 -3.88 -1.77 -1.12
C ALA A 69 -4.55 -0.47 -1.60
N GLN A 70 -5.67 -0.12 -0.97
CA GLN A 70 -6.32 1.18 -1.12
C GLN A 70 -5.78 2.13 -0.05
N VAL A 71 -5.30 3.29 -0.48
CA VAL A 71 -4.80 4.37 0.36
C VAL A 71 -5.76 5.53 0.24
N VAL A 72 -6.48 5.81 1.32
CA VAL A 72 -7.42 6.94 1.40
C VAL A 72 -6.74 8.06 2.17
N CYS A 73 -6.58 9.21 1.53
CA CYS A 73 -6.13 10.44 2.17
C CYS A 73 -7.38 11.28 2.47
N TRP A 74 -7.63 11.55 3.76
CA TRP A 74 -8.71 12.43 4.19
C TRP A 74 -8.19 13.76 4.69
N LYS A 75 -9.11 14.73 4.78
CA LYS A 75 -8.84 16.06 5.29
C LYS A 75 -8.97 16.06 6.81
N GLU A 76 -7.90 16.40 7.52
CA GLU A 76 -7.90 16.43 8.99
C GLU A 76 -8.51 17.73 9.54
N THR A 77 -8.22 18.87 8.91
CA THR A 77 -8.65 20.20 9.39
C THR A 77 -9.30 20.98 8.26
N LYS A 78 -10.34 21.78 8.55
CA LYS A 78 -11.07 22.59 7.56
C LYS A 78 -10.16 23.54 6.74
N GLU A 79 -9.02 23.91 7.30
CA GLU A 79 -8.03 24.83 6.70
C GLU A 79 -6.99 24.18 5.79
N SER A 80 -6.87 22.85 5.75
CA SER A 80 -5.88 22.21 4.88
C SER A 80 -6.33 22.26 3.41
N LYS A 81 -5.40 22.59 2.51
CA LYS A 81 -5.63 22.69 1.06
C LYS A 81 -5.59 21.33 0.34
N VAL A 82 -5.53 20.22 1.08
CA VAL A 82 -5.40 18.88 0.50
C VAL A 82 -6.79 18.31 0.28
N GLU A 83 -7.15 18.14 -0.99
CA GLU A 83 -8.39 17.47 -1.37
C GLU A 83 -8.33 15.98 -0.97
N PRO A 84 -9.43 15.41 -0.45
CA PRO A 84 -9.49 13.99 -0.17
C PRO A 84 -9.26 13.20 -1.46
N SER A 85 -8.40 12.19 -1.41
CA SER A 85 -8.05 11.38 -2.59
C SER A 85 -7.88 9.92 -2.22
N VAL A 86 -8.32 9.06 -3.14
CA VAL A 86 -8.17 7.61 -3.04
C VAL A 86 -7.11 7.18 -4.05
N ARG A 87 -6.11 6.43 -3.59
CA ARG A 87 -5.04 5.87 -4.41
C ARG A 87 -4.97 4.36 -4.23
N TYR A 88 -4.47 3.67 -5.24
CA TYR A 88 -4.26 2.22 -5.19
C TYR A 88 -2.77 1.93 -5.38
N THR A 89 -2.23 1.00 -4.59
CA THR A 89 -0.84 0.56 -4.70
C THR A 89 -0.76 -0.95 -4.65
N ALA A 90 0.12 -1.53 -5.48
CA ALA A 90 0.37 -2.97 -5.53
C ALA A 90 1.65 -3.38 -4.80
N SER A 91 2.50 -2.42 -4.41
CA SER A 91 3.83 -2.71 -3.84
C SER A 91 3.94 -2.23 -2.40
N PHE A 92 3.90 -0.92 -2.19
CA PHE A 92 4.05 -0.33 -0.87
C PHE A 92 3.52 1.11 -0.86
N VAL A 93 3.31 1.61 0.36
CA VAL A 93 3.13 3.02 0.69
C VAL A 93 4.11 3.34 1.81
N GLY A 94 4.81 4.47 1.72
CA GLY A 94 5.86 4.83 2.65
C GLY A 94 5.70 6.25 3.16
N TYR A 95 5.89 6.42 4.46
CA TYR A 95 6.02 7.72 5.13
C TYR A 95 7.40 7.81 5.79
N GLY A 96 7.99 8.99 5.83
CA GLY A 96 9.30 9.24 6.42
C GLY A 96 10.47 9.04 5.45
N PHE A 97 11.61 8.59 5.98
CA PHE A 97 12.88 8.46 5.25
C PHE A 97 12.72 7.81 3.88
N TYR A 98 12.07 6.64 3.82
CA TYR A 98 11.90 5.91 2.56
C TYR A 98 11.02 6.67 1.56
N GLY A 99 9.97 7.36 2.02
CA GLY A 99 9.13 8.20 1.17
C GLY A 99 9.91 9.37 0.56
N ASP A 100 10.79 9.99 1.35
CA ASP A 100 11.67 11.06 0.88
C ASP A 100 12.72 10.53 -0.12
N VAL A 101 13.30 9.36 0.13
CA VAL A 101 14.23 8.71 -0.81
C VAL A 101 13.55 8.42 -2.13
N ILE A 102 12.36 7.82 -2.13
CA ILE A 102 11.61 7.54 -3.35
C ILE A 102 11.30 8.86 -4.08
N THR A 103 10.79 9.87 -3.38
CA THR A 103 10.45 11.17 -3.98
C THR A 103 11.66 11.87 -4.61
N GLU A 104 12.81 11.89 -3.93
CA GLU A 104 14.04 12.47 -4.48
C GLU A 104 14.61 11.62 -5.63
N SER A 105 14.53 10.29 -5.54
CA SER A 105 14.99 9.38 -6.60
C SER A 105 14.20 9.55 -7.91
N GLU A 106 12.93 9.97 -7.83
CA GLU A 106 12.11 10.23 -9.02
C GLU A 106 12.56 11.47 -9.80
N LYS A 107 13.23 12.43 -9.16
CA LYS A 107 13.86 13.58 -9.84
C LYS A 107 15.12 13.18 -10.60
N CYS A 108 15.75 12.08 -10.20
CA CYS A 108 17.00 11.57 -10.76
C CYS A 108 16.81 10.36 -11.68
N ARG A 109 15.66 10.23 -12.36
CA ARG A 109 15.40 9.12 -13.31
C ARG A 109 16.45 8.97 -14.41
N TRP A 110 17.09 10.06 -14.81
CA TRP A 110 18.18 10.08 -15.79
C TRP A 110 19.40 9.25 -15.38
N MET A 111 19.58 9.00 -14.08
CA MET A 111 20.72 8.24 -13.55
C MET A 111 20.49 6.72 -13.60
N GLY A 112 19.28 6.26 -13.94
CA GLY A 112 18.95 4.83 -13.92
C GLY A 112 18.92 4.27 -12.48
N PRO A 113 19.25 2.98 -12.27
CA PRO A 113 19.14 2.32 -10.96
C PRO A 113 19.96 2.96 -9.82
N THR A 114 21.10 3.58 -10.12
CA THR A 114 21.97 4.23 -9.12
C THR A 114 21.32 5.43 -8.43
N ARG A 115 20.19 5.93 -8.97
CA ARG A 115 19.37 6.99 -8.37
C ARG A 115 18.95 6.68 -6.93
N TYR A 116 18.77 5.40 -6.58
CA TYR A 116 18.35 5.00 -5.25
C TYR A 116 19.47 5.18 -4.22
N ASP A 117 20.70 4.83 -4.56
CA ASP A 117 21.87 5.00 -3.68
C ASP A 117 22.18 6.48 -3.46
N PHE A 118 22.09 7.27 -4.54
CA PHE A 118 22.30 8.72 -4.47
C PHE A 118 21.21 9.41 -3.63
N ALA A 119 19.94 9.12 -3.90
CA ALA A 119 18.83 9.68 -3.12
C ALA A 119 18.88 9.22 -1.67
N GLY A 120 19.20 7.95 -1.43
CA GLY A 120 19.40 7.35 -0.10
C GLY A 120 20.44 8.12 0.71
N THR A 121 21.64 8.27 0.14
CA THR A 121 22.74 8.99 0.80
C THR A 121 22.37 10.45 1.06
N LYS A 122 21.73 11.11 0.09
CA LYS A 122 21.32 12.51 0.21
C LYS A 122 20.29 12.74 1.32
N VAL A 123 19.26 11.90 1.39
CA VAL A 123 18.22 12.00 2.42
C VAL A 123 18.80 11.61 3.78
N PHE A 124 19.71 10.63 3.81
CA PHE A 124 20.40 10.21 5.03
C PHE A 124 21.20 11.36 5.66
N LEU A 125 22.01 12.06 4.86
CA LEU A 125 22.78 13.22 5.32
C LEU A 125 21.91 14.41 5.77
N ARG A 126 20.66 14.48 5.32
CA ARG A 126 19.70 15.51 5.77
C ARG A 126 19.09 15.22 7.13
N HIS A 127 19.21 13.98 7.62
CA HIS A 127 18.86 13.55 8.97
C HIS A 127 17.60 14.22 9.54
N ARG A 128 16.44 13.95 8.92
CA ARG A 128 15.14 14.43 9.39
C ARG A 128 14.53 13.39 10.33
N SER A 129 13.93 13.86 11.41
CA SER A 129 13.04 13.06 12.27
C SER A 129 11.62 13.12 11.74
N TYR A 130 10.90 12.00 11.83
CA TYR A 130 9.52 11.90 11.36
C TYR A 130 8.63 11.40 12.49
N GLU A 131 7.70 12.24 12.91
CA GLU A 131 6.72 11.88 13.93
C GLU A 131 5.46 11.32 13.28
N ALA A 132 5.04 10.12 13.69
CA ALA A 132 3.83 9.49 13.18
C ALA A 132 3.04 8.79 14.28
N GLU A 133 1.72 8.90 14.19
CA GLU A 133 0.78 8.11 14.99
C GLU A 133 0.18 7.01 14.13
N ILE A 134 0.28 5.76 14.59
CA ILE A 134 -0.17 4.60 13.84
C ILE A 134 -1.26 3.89 14.65
N ALA A 135 -2.40 3.68 14.01
CA ALA A 135 -3.47 2.82 14.47
C ALA A 135 -3.59 1.65 13.49
N TYR A 136 -3.60 0.42 14.01
CA TYR A 136 -3.71 -0.77 13.17
C TYR A 136 -4.76 -1.74 13.70
N LEU A 137 -5.30 -2.52 12.76
CA LEU A 137 -6.21 -3.62 13.03
C LEU A 137 -5.43 -4.92 12.92
N ASP A 138 -5.38 -5.67 14.01
CA ASP A 138 -4.71 -6.96 14.03
C ASP A 138 -5.63 -8.05 13.46
N VAL A 139 -5.07 -8.93 12.64
CA VAL A 139 -5.80 -10.08 12.10
C VAL A 139 -5.52 -11.25 13.03
N LYS A 140 -6.56 -11.75 13.72
CA LYS A 140 -6.42 -12.94 14.57
C LYS A 140 -5.98 -14.12 13.71
N SER A 141 -4.79 -14.67 13.96
CA SER A 141 -4.29 -15.89 13.35
C SER A 141 -5.03 -17.10 13.90
N GLY A 142 -6.26 -17.30 13.44
CA GLY A 142 -7.01 -18.54 13.63
C GLY A 142 -7.13 -19.26 12.29
N GLN A 143 -6.38 -20.35 12.15
CA GLN A 143 -6.38 -21.34 11.06
C GLN A 143 -5.71 -20.92 9.75
N ALA A 144 -4.45 -21.35 9.62
CA ALA A 144 -3.80 -21.55 8.34
C ALA A 144 -4.46 -22.77 7.67
N ASP A 145 -5.37 -22.52 6.73
CA ASP A 145 -5.94 -23.53 5.85
C ASP A 145 -5.27 -23.36 4.47
N THR A 146 -4.19 -24.10 4.22
CA THR A 146 -4.17 -25.31 3.36
C THR A 146 -4.30 -24.99 1.86
N GLU A 147 -3.16 -25.15 1.17
CA GLU A 147 -2.97 -25.52 -0.24
C GLU A 147 -3.77 -24.78 -1.33
N PHE A 148 -3.02 -24.13 -2.23
CA PHE A 148 -3.49 -23.76 -3.56
C PHE A 148 -4.00 -25.01 -4.31
N LYS A 149 -5.32 -25.18 -4.39
CA LYS A 149 -5.97 -25.89 -5.47
C LYS A 149 -6.95 -24.95 -6.17
N GLU A 150 -6.78 -24.85 -7.48
CA GLU A 150 -7.74 -24.23 -8.38
C GLU A 150 -9.06 -25.01 -8.39
N ASP A 151 -10.13 -24.29 -8.75
CA ASP A 151 -11.52 -24.71 -9.01
C ASP A 151 -12.42 -24.92 -7.76
N ASP A 152 -13.36 -24.02 -7.49
CA ASP A 152 -14.66 -23.91 -8.17
C ASP A 152 -15.48 -22.71 -7.61
N LEU A 153 -16.45 -22.26 -8.41
CA LEU A 153 -17.34 -21.14 -8.16
C LEU A 153 -18.35 -21.43 -7.02
N ASN A 154 -18.74 -20.35 -6.33
CA ASN A 154 -19.94 -20.23 -5.48
C ASN A 154 -19.76 -20.57 -3.97
N GLY A 155 -19.51 -19.53 -3.17
CA GLY A 155 -19.53 -19.62 -1.71
C GLY A 155 -19.57 -18.25 -1.04
N ARG A 156 -20.78 -17.77 -0.71
CA ARG A 156 -21.02 -16.53 0.04
C ARG A 156 -20.49 -16.67 1.47
N ARG A 157 -19.22 -16.33 1.71
CA ARG A 157 -18.68 -16.18 3.08
C ARG A 157 -19.10 -14.82 3.64
N LYS A 158 -20.16 -14.79 4.45
CA LYS A 158 -20.41 -13.68 5.37
C LYS A 158 -19.46 -13.85 6.56
N SER A 159 -18.35 -13.11 6.58
CA SER A 159 -17.58 -12.95 7.81
C SER A 159 -18.27 -11.89 8.67
N SER A 160 -18.91 -12.30 9.77
CA SER A 160 -19.37 -11.35 10.78
C SER A 160 -18.15 -10.72 11.43
N CYS A 161 -17.94 -9.42 11.19
CA CYS A 161 -16.89 -8.65 11.84
C CYS A 161 -17.25 -8.43 13.30
N CYS A 162 -16.94 -9.40 14.16
CA CYS A 162 -17.03 -9.25 15.61
C CYS A 162 -16.11 -8.11 16.07
N GLY A 163 -16.60 -7.26 16.99
CA GLY A 163 -15.99 -6.00 17.42
C GLY A 163 -14.48 -6.07 17.62
N HIS A 164 -13.74 -5.43 16.72
CA HIS A 164 -12.29 -5.41 16.76
C HIS A 164 -11.80 -4.31 17.70
N ARG A 165 -10.91 -4.66 18.63
CA ARG A 165 -10.23 -3.68 19.49
C ARG A 165 -9.09 -3.01 18.71
N LYS A 166 -9.24 -1.72 18.40
CA LYS A 166 -8.20 -0.89 17.78
C LYS A 166 -7.07 -0.65 18.79
N LYS A 167 -5.82 -0.89 18.39
CA LYS A 167 -4.63 -0.52 19.19
C LYS A 167 -3.99 0.71 18.55
N GLN A 168 -3.62 1.69 19.37
CA GLN A 168 -2.90 2.89 18.95
C GLN A 168 -1.49 2.87 19.56
N LYS A 169 -0.49 3.24 18.76
CA LYS A 169 0.89 3.39 19.21
C LYS A 169 1.50 4.61 18.53
N ARG A 170 2.02 5.54 19.33
CA ARG A 170 2.85 6.66 18.85
C ARG A 170 4.28 6.16 18.67
N VAL A 171 4.86 6.41 17.51
CA VAL A 171 6.23 6.01 17.18
C VAL A 171 6.97 7.21 16.63
N ILE A 172 8.14 7.49 17.20
CA ILE A 172 9.07 8.49 16.66
C ILE A 172 10.04 7.71 15.77
N CYS A 173 10.09 8.06 14.50
CA CYS A 173 10.89 7.40 13.48
C CYS A 173 12.05 8.30 13.02
#